data_AF-A0A5C5XS37-F1
#
_entry.id   AF-A0A5C5XS37-F1
#
_cell.length_a   1.000
_cell.length_b   1.000
_cell.length_c   1.000
_cell.angle_alpha   90.00
_cell.angle_beta   90.00
_cell.angle_gamma   90.00
#
_symmetry.space_group_name_H-M   'P 1'
#
loop_
_entity.id
_entity.type
_entity.pdbx_description
1 polymer ?
#
loop_
_entity_poly.entity_id
_entity_poly.type
_entity_poly.pdbx_seq_one_letter_code
_entity_poly.pdbx_strand_id
1 'polypeptide(L)'
;MANRVTKPFVLEALLDQTGLRERAMQRFCKEVYGLSPKQLFGVTRLNRVRRELLQRDDRSTSIRTLAEKWGVAHLGRFSADYRKLFGELPHETFQRHSDS
;
A
#
# COMPACT_ATOMS: atom_id res chain seq x y z
N MET A 1 5.91 -26.17 1.05
CA MET A 1 5.94 -24.75 0.64
C MET A 1 4.81 -24.03 1.35
N ALA A 2 5.09 -23.28 2.42
CA ALA A 2 4.06 -22.63 3.21
C ALA A 2 3.46 -21.47 2.40
N ASN A 3 2.22 -21.65 1.95
CA ASN A 3 1.37 -20.59 1.43
C ASN A 3 1.18 -19.56 2.55
N ARG A 4 2.06 -18.56 2.62
CA ARG A 4 1.81 -17.38 3.44
C ARG A 4 0.61 -16.71 2.81
N VAL A 5 -0.58 -17.03 3.31
CA VAL A 5 -1.79 -16.27 3.04
C VAL A 5 -1.49 -14.85 3.50
N THR A 6 -1.03 -14.01 2.57
CA THR A 6 -0.84 -12.58 2.82
C THR A 6 -2.23 -12.02 3.03
N LYS A 7 -2.62 -11.90 4.30
CA LYS A 7 -3.85 -11.19 4.65
C LYS A 7 -3.77 -9.78 4.04
N PRO A 8 -4.85 -9.28 3.42
CA PRO A 8 -4.87 -7.94 2.86
C PRO A 8 -4.39 -6.93 3.90
N PHE A 9 -3.55 -5.97 3.49
CA PHE A 9 -3.09 -4.91 4.39
C PHE A 9 -4.20 -3.87 4.57
N VAL A 10 -5.24 -4.24 5.33
CA VAL A 10 -6.46 -3.50 5.61
C VAL A 10 -6.63 -3.33 7.13
N LEU A 11 -7.38 -2.30 7.53
CA LEU A 11 -7.52 -1.90 8.94
C LEU A 11 -8.13 -3.03 9.76
N GLU A 12 -9.17 -3.66 9.24
CA GLU A 12 -9.92 -4.75 9.88
C GLU A 12 -8.99 -5.92 10.20
N ALA A 13 -8.17 -6.33 9.22
CA ALA A 13 -7.21 -7.41 9.40
C ALA A 13 -6.13 -7.07 10.44
N LEU A 14 -5.78 -5.80 10.63
CA LEU A 14 -4.83 -5.37 11.67
C LEU A 14 -5.48 -5.34 13.05
N LEU A 15 -6.73 -4.89 13.16
CA LEU A 15 -7.48 -4.93 14.43
C LEU A 15 -7.61 -6.37 14.93
N ASP A 16 -7.98 -7.30 14.06
CA ASP A 16 -8.06 -8.74 14.38
C ASP A 16 -6.72 -9.32 14.86
N GLN A 17 -5.61 -8.90 14.25
CA GLN A 17 -4.27 -9.38 14.62
C GLN A 17 -3.72 -8.77 15.91
N THR A 18 -4.10 -7.54 16.23
CA THR A 18 -3.58 -6.79 17.38
C THR A 18 -4.47 -6.90 18.61
N GLY A 19 -5.71 -7.39 18.46
CA GLY A 19 -6.73 -7.38 19.51
C GLY A 19 -7.21 -5.98 19.88
N LEU A 20 -6.79 -4.96 19.16
CA LEU A 20 -7.19 -3.58 19.41
C LEU A 20 -8.58 -3.33 18.87
N ARG A 21 -9.35 -2.55 19.61
CA ARG A 21 -10.60 -1.96 19.11
C ARG A 21 -10.28 -0.78 18.19
N GLU A 22 -11.18 -0.49 17.26
CA GLU A 22 -11.01 0.60 16.29
C GLU A 22 -10.65 1.94 16.94
N ARG A 23 -11.34 2.31 18.04
CA ARG A 23 -11.06 3.57 18.76
C ARG A 23 -9.64 3.63 19.33
N ALA A 24 -9.11 2.51 19.82
CA ALA A 24 -7.75 2.45 20.34
C ALA A 24 -6.72 2.61 19.22
N MET A 25 -6.97 2.00 18.05
CA MET A 25 -6.14 2.16 16.86
C MET A 25 -6.19 3.60 16.32
N GLN A 26 -7.37 4.21 16.26
CA GLN A 26 -7.51 5.62 15.85
C GLN A 26 -6.70 6.54 16.75
N ARG A 27 -6.81 6.37 18.07
CA ARG A 27 -6.04 7.15 19.04
C ARG A 27 -4.54 6.93 18.86
N PHE A 28 -4.11 5.68 18.77
CA PHE A 28 -2.71 5.32 18.54
C PHE A 28 -2.14 5.97 17.27
N CYS A 29 -2.84 5.86 16.13
CA CYS A 29 -2.40 6.49 14.88
C CYS A 29 -2.30 8.01 15.02
N LYS A 30 -3.26 8.63 15.72
CA LYS A 30 -3.26 10.08 15.91
C LYS A 30 -2.15 10.55 16.84
N GLU A 31 -1.92 9.87 17.95
CA GLU A 31 -0.90 10.22 18.95
C GLU A 31 0.52 9.99 18.43
N VAL A 32 0.76 8.86 17.74
CA VAL A 32 2.11 8.49 17.29
C VAL A 32 2.47 9.10 15.94
N TYR A 33 1.52 9.18 15.01
CA TYR A 33 1.78 9.59 13.62
C TYR A 33 1.06 10.87 13.21
N GLY A 34 0.18 11.44 14.04
CA GLY A 34 -0.62 12.62 13.69
C GLY A 34 -1.73 12.35 12.66
N LEU A 35 -1.85 11.11 12.17
CA LEU A 35 -2.72 10.69 11.06
C LEU A 35 -3.87 9.82 11.54
N SER A 36 -4.99 9.84 10.81
CA SER A 36 -6.00 8.79 10.96
C SER A 36 -5.45 7.44 10.47
N PRO A 37 -5.96 6.29 10.97
CA PRO A 37 -5.57 4.99 10.46
C PRO A 37 -5.68 4.91 8.94
N LYS A 38 -6.81 5.34 8.37
CA LYS A 38 -7.03 5.32 6.92
C LYS A 38 -5.93 6.05 6.13
N GLN A 39 -5.47 7.20 6.62
CA GLN A 39 -4.37 7.94 5.99
C GLN A 39 -3.05 7.17 6.12
N LEU A 40 -2.74 6.66 7.31
CA LEU A 40 -1.51 5.89 7.55
C LEU A 40 -1.46 4.63 6.68
N PHE A 41 -2.56 3.87 6.61
CA PHE A 41 -2.69 2.71 5.73
C PHE A 41 -2.59 3.11 4.25
N GLY A 42 -3.22 4.20 3.84
CA GLY A 42 -3.10 4.74 2.48
C GLY A 42 -1.64 5.00 2.10
N VAL A 43 -0.93 5.80 2.90
CA VAL A 43 0.49 6.10 2.69
C VAL A 43 1.35 4.83 2.70
N THR A 44 1.07 3.89 3.61
CA THR A 44 1.81 2.63 3.68
C THR A 44 1.62 1.80 2.42
N ARG A 45 0.39 1.68 1.90
CA ARG A 45 0.10 0.96 0.65
C ARG A 45 0.83 1.58 -0.54
N LEU A 46 0.80 2.90 -0.67
CA LEU A 46 1.52 3.64 -1.72
C LEU A 46 3.02 3.33 -1.70
N ASN A 47 3.63 3.37 -0.52
CA ASN A 47 5.06 3.06 -0.33
C ASN A 47 5.39 1.60 -0.66
N ARG A 48 4.54 0.65 -0.25
CA ARG A 48 4.76 -0.78 -0.54
C ARG A 48 4.67 -1.07 -2.03
N VAL A 49 3.68 -0.52 -2.72
CA VAL A 49 3.57 -0.65 -4.18
C VAL A 49 4.78 -0.04 -4.87
N ARG A 50 5.19 1.18 -4.49
CA ARG A 50 6.40 1.81 -5.05
C ARG A 50 7.63 0.95 -4.87
N ARG A 51 7.83 0.38 -3.70
CA ARG A 51 8.98 -0.49 -3.42
C ARG A 51 8.98 -1.74 -4.31
N GLU A 52 7.84 -2.40 -4.49
CA GLU A 52 7.77 -3.55 -5.40
C GLU A 52 7.94 -3.14 -6.87
N LEU A 53 7.46 -1.95 -7.27
CA LEU A 53 7.71 -1.42 -8.60
C LEU A 53 9.20 -1.14 -8.85
N LEU A 54 9.96 -0.76 -7.82
CA LEU A 54 11.40 -0.46 -7.90
C LEU A 54 12.31 -1.68 -7.67
N GLN A 55 11.77 -2.82 -7.24
CA GLN A 55 12.53 -4.02 -6.88
C GLN A 55 12.10 -5.26 -7.67
N ARG A 56 11.24 -5.10 -8.69
CA ARG A 56 10.75 -6.24 -9.46
C ARG A 56 11.83 -6.71 -10.43
N ASP A 57 12.15 -7.99 -10.35
CA ASP A 57 12.95 -8.68 -11.38
C ASP A 57 12.07 -9.13 -12.55
N ASP A 58 10.80 -9.46 -12.26
CA ASP A 58 9.84 -9.94 -13.24
C ASP A 58 8.99 -8.79 -13.83
N ARG A 59 9.13 -8.59 -15.14
CA ARG A 59 8.40 -7.58 -15.92
C ARG A 59 6.93 -7.96 -16.17
N SER A 60 6.53 -9.21 -15.91
CA SER A 60 5.15 -9.69 -16.13
C SER A 60 4.16 -9.20 -15.06
N THR A 61 4.66 -8.77 -13.89
CA THR A 61 3.79 -8.35 -12.79
C THR A 61 3.18 -6.98 -13.07
N SER A 62 1.85 -6.95 -13.23
CA SER A 62 1.13 -5.70 -13.53
C SER A 62 0.97 -4.78 -12.30
N ILE A 63 0.86 -3.47 -12.54
CA ILE A 63 0.56 -2.46 -11.50
C ILE A 63 -0.75 -2.80 -10.79
N ARG A 64 -1.75 -3.31 -11.53
CA ARG A 64 -3.04 -3.73 -10.96
C ARG A 64 -2.85 -4.85 -9.95
N THR A 65 -2.11 -5.89 -10.31
CA THR A 65 -1.83 -7.04 -9.42
C THR A 65 -1.12 -6.59 -8.15
N LEU A 66 -0.15 -5.68 -8.24
CA LEU A 66 0.51 -5.10 -7.08
C LEU A 66 -0.45 -4.27 -6.22
N ALA A 67 -1.28 -3.43 -6.84
CA ALA A 67 -2.26 -2.64 -6.12
C ALA A 67 -3.26 -3.53 -5.37
N GLU A 68 -3.80 -4.56 -6.01
CA GLU A 68 -4.72 -5.55 -5.43
C GLU A 68 -4.07 -6.31 -4.26
N LYS A 69 -2.82 -6.78 -4.44
CA LYS A 69 -2.02 -7.43 -3.37
C LYS A 69 -1.92 -6.58 -2.10
N TRP A 70 -1.79 -5.26 -2.26
CA TRP A 70 -1.70 -4.31 -1.14
C TRP A 70 -3.06 -3.75 -0.70
N GLY A 71 -4.18 -4.29 -1.20
CA GLY A 71 -5.53 -3.91 -0.77
C GLY A 71 -6.01 -2.57 -1.32
N VAL A 72 -5.53 -2.17 -2.50
CA VAL A 72 -6.05 -1.00 -3.22
C VAL A 72 -7.35 -1.37 -3.92
N ALA A 73 -8.46 -0.76 -3.50
CA ALA A 73 -9.77 -1.00 -4.09
C ALA A 73 -10.06 -0.18 -5.37
N HIS A 74 -9.44 1.00 -5.50
CA HIS A 74 -9.75 1.95 -6.59
C HIS A 74 -8.47 2.46 -7.26
N LEU A 75 -8.15 1.94 -8.45
CA LEU A 75 -6.92 2.25 -9.17
C LEU A 75 -6.79 3.73 -9.57
N GLY A 76 -7.88 4.40 -9.94
CA GLY A 76 -7.86 5.82 -10.29
C GLY A 76 -7.47 6.70 -9.11
N ARG A 77 -8.13 6.50 -7.96
CA ARG A 77 -7.82 7.22 -6.72
C ARG A 77 -6.41 6.91 -6.23
N PHE A 78 -6.00 5.63 -6.30
CA PHE A 78 -4.64 5.22 -6.01
C PHE A 78 -3.62 5.96 -6.86
N SER A 79 -3.81 6.06 -8.17
CA SER A 79 -2.87 6.75 -9.07
C SER A 79 -2.77 8.24 -8.75
N ALA A 80 -3.90 8.88 -8.41
CA ALA A 80 -3.92 10.29 -8.00
C ALA A 80 -3.19 10.52 -6.66
N ASP A 81 -3.47 9.68 -5.65
CA ASP A 81 -2.83 9.73 -4.33
C ASP A 81 -1.32 9.41 -4.44
N TYR A 82 -0.95 8.49 -5.32
CA TYR A 82 0.44 8.13 -5.63
C TYR A 82 1.20 9.32 -6.22
N ARG A 83 0.63 9.98 -7.24
CA ARG A 83 1.21 11.20 -7.84
C ARG A 83 1.33 12.32 -6.81
N LYS A 84 0.33 12.49 -5.95
CA LYS A 84 0.37 13.49 -4.88
C LYS A 84 1.52 13.25 -3.89
N LEU A 85 1.83 11.99 -3.58
CA LEU A 85 2.86 11.63 -2.61
C LEU A 85 4.28 11.58 -3.21
N PHE A 86 4.44 11.10 -4.45
CA PHE A 86 5.75 10.83 -5.05
C PHE A 86 6.11 11.74 -6.23
N GLY A 87 5.19 12.56 -6.70
CA GLY A 87 5.42 13.45 -7.85
C GLY A 87 5.38 12.76 -9.22
N GLU A 88 5.09 11.45 -9.26
CA GLU A 88 5.09 10.60 -10.45
C GLU A 88 3.90 9.63 -10.41
N LEU A 89 3.49 9.07 -11.53
CA LEU A 89 2.47 8.03 -11.62
C LEU A 89 3.10 6.63 -11.41
N PRO A 90 2.32 5.63 -10.95
CA PRO A 90 2.83 4.26 -10.78
C PRO A 90 3.46 3.68 -12.06
N HIS A 91 2.95 4.06 -13.24
CA HIS A 91 3.50 3.57 -14.52
C HIS A 91 4.83 4.24 -14.89
N GLU A 92 5.08 5.47 -14.44
CA GLU A 92 6.35 6.16 -14.65
C GLU A 92 7.43 5.50 -13.78
N THR A 93 7.11 5.19 -12.51
CA THR A 93 7.97 4.35 -11.66
C THR A 93 8.20 2.98 -12.28
N PHE A 94 7.17 2.40 -12.91
CA PHE A 94 7.31 1.14 -13.62
C PHE A 94 8.33 1.28 -14.76
N GLN A 95 8.19 2.26 -15.64
CA GLN A 95 9.09 2.43 -16.78
C GLN A 95 10.54 2.73 -16.39
N ARG A 96 10.78 3.47 -15.30
CA ARG A 96 12.16 3.77 -14.86
C ARG A 96 13.01 2.51 -14.59
N HIS A 97 12.38 1.43 -14.13
CA HIS A 97 13.06 0.15 -13.89
C HIS A 97 13.10 -0.76 -15.14
N SER A 98 12.39 -0.43 -16.23
CA SER A 98 12.53 -1.19 -17.48
C SER A 98 13.76 -0.78 -18.30
N ASP A 99 14.32 0.39 -18.03
CA ASP A 99 15.40 1.02 -18.80
C ASP A 99 16.79 0.90 -18.12
N SER A 100 16.87 0.20 -16.98
CA SER A 100 18.11 -0.22 -16.30
C SER A 100 18.21 -1.74 -16.29
#